data_AF-A0A955G3A5-F1
#
_entry.id   AF-A0A955G3A5-F1
#
_cell.length_a   1.000
_cell.length_b   1.000
_cell.length_c   1.000
_cell.angle_alpha   90.00
_cell.angle_beta   90.00
_cell.angle_gamma   90.00
#
_symmetry.space_group_name_H-M   'P 1'
#
loop_
_entity.id
_entity.type
_entity.pdbx_description
1 polymer ?
#
loop_
_entity_poly.entity_id
_entity_poly.type
_entity_poly.pdbx_seq_one_letter_code
_entity_poly.pdbx_strand_id
1 'polypeptide(L)'
;MARKRRSAVVNVYKNLAKRRQTKKDARHREKAEYLATLPKNPVLRTLARMHPKRVAGFWFSKKGGRTALKIAGISALVVVLFAAGLFAYFRKDLDAIRPEELAQRVHTTVTKYYDRRGPAGGADALLWEDKGDGDYKMVVDGKDISTYMKQATIAIEDKDFYKHG
;
A
#
# COMPACT_ATOMS: atom_id res chain seq x y z
N MET A 1 -56.99 35.94 53.00
CA MET A 1 -56.09 36.26 51.85
C MET A 1 -55.39 34.98 51.39
N ALA A 2 -55.72 34.45 50.20
CA ALA A 2 -55.14 33.22 49.68
C ALA A 2 -53.84 33.50 48.89
N ARG A 3 -52.73 32.86 49.27
CA ARG A 3 -51.40 33.05 48.67
C ARG A 3 -51.31 32.27 47.35
N LYS A 4 -51.40 32.97 46.21
CA LYS A 4 -51.31 32.40 44.86
C LYS A 4 -49.91 31.80 44.63
N ARG A 5 -49.78 30.47 44.62
CA ARG A 5 -48.53 29.77 44.24
C ARG A 5 -48.28 29.97 42.75
N ARG A 6 -47.22 30.70 42.39
CA ARG A 6 -46.76 30.84 41.00
C ARG A 6 -46.13 29.51 40.57
N SER A 7 -46.74 28.79 39.63
CA SER A 7 -46.10 27.67 38.96
C SER A 7 -45.01 28.22 38.04
N ALA A 8 -43.77 27.82 38.26
CA ALA A 8 -42.66 28.19 37.38
C ALA A 8 -42.82 27.43 36.05
N VAL A 9 -43.15 28.15 34.98
CA VAL A 9 -43.17 27.58 33.62
C VAL A 9 -41.73 27.24 33.23
N VAL A 10 -41.38 25.96 33.28
CA VAL A 10 -40.02 25.48 32.99
C VAL A 10 -39.83 25.43 31.48
N ASN A 11 -39.17 26.45 30.92
CA ASN A 11 -38.90 26.52 29.48
C ASN A 11 -37.81 25.49 29.08
N VAL A 12 -38.17 24.51 28.24
CA VAL A 12 -37.34 23.37 27.81
C VAL A 12 -35.99 23.81 27.23
N TYR A 13 -35.95 24.92 26.48
CA TYR A 13 -34.72 25.48 25.91
C TYR A 13 -33.73 26.00 26.96
N LYS A 14 -34.23 26.56 28.07
CA LYS A 14 -33.37 26.98 29.20
C LYS A 14 -32.69 25.78 29.86
N ASN A 15 -33.33 24.61 29.86
CA ASN A 15 -32.76 23.38 30.43
C ASN A 15 -31.68 22.76 29.53
N LEU A 16 -31.82 22.79 28.20
CA LEU A 16 -30.81 22.24 27.29
C LEU A 16 -29.51 23.07 27.30
N ALA A 17 -29.62 24.40 27.21
CA ALA A 17 -28.45 25.29 27.27
C ALA A 17 -27.72 25.16 28.62
N LYS A 18 -28.48 25.16 29.73
CA LYS A 18 -27.94 24.97 31.07
C LYS A 18 -27.29 23.60 31.24
N ARG A 19 -27.89 22.53 30.71
CA ARG A 19 -27.30 21.18 30.74
C ARG A 19 -25.99 21.08 29.95
N ARG A 20 -25.85 21.82 28.84
CA ARG A 20 -24.59 21.89 28.09
C ARG A 20 -23.53 22.66 28.87
N GLN A 21 -23.88 23.78 29.49
CA GLN A 21 -22.98 24.57 30.33
C GLN A 21 -22.51 23.77 31.55
N THR A 22 -23.42 23.14 32.30
CA THR A 22 -23.05 22.33 33.47
C THR A 22 -22.12 21.17 33.10
N LYS A 23 -22.32 20.52 31.95
CA LYS A 23 -21.39 19.50 31.44
C LYS A 23 -20.02 20.07 31.07
N LYS A 24 -19.95 21.29 30.52
CA LYS A 24 -18.68 21.97 30.24
C LYS A 24 -17.97 22.31 31.55
N ASP A 25 -18.69 22.91 32.50
CA ASP A 25 -18.13 23.33 33.79
C ASP A 25 -17.61 22.12 34.59
N ALA A 26 -18.35 21.01 34.60
CA ALA A 26 -17.90 19.76 35.20
C ALA A 26 -16.57 19.29 34.59
N ARG A 27 -16.42 19.31 33.26
CA ARG A 27 -15.15 18.97 32.59
C ARG A 27 -14.03 19.95 32.91
N HIS A 28 -14.33 21.24 33.05
CA HIS A 28 -13.34 22.25 33.43
C HIS A 28 -12.85 22.04 34.87
N ARG A 29 -13.76 21.69 35.80
CA ARG A 29 -13.43 21.33 37.17
C ARG A 29 -12.58 20.07 37.25
N GLU A 30 -13.00 18.98 36.61
CA GLU A 30 -12.20 17.74 36.53
C GLU A 30 -10.79 17.99 35.98
N LYS A 31 -10.67 18.84 34.95
CA LYS A 31 -9.37 19.22 34.38
C LYS A 31 -8.54 20.05 35.36
N ALA A 32 -9.15 20.98 36.09
CA ALA A 32 -8.46 21.81 37.08
C ALA A 32 -7.97 20.97 38.27
N GLU A 33 -8.81 20.07 38.78
CA GLU A 33 -8.46 19.10 39.82
C GLU A 33 -7.30 18.21 39.36
N TYR A 34 -7.37 17.67 38.14
CA TYR A 34 -6.27 16.88 37.57
C TYR A 34 -4.96 17.69 37.45
N LEU A 35 -5.03 18.94 36.98
CA LEU A 35 -3.86 19.81 36.88
C LEU A 35 -3.29 20.20 38.24
N ALA A 36 -4.12 20.27 39.28
CA ALA A 36 -3.66 20.50 40.66
C ALA A 36 -2.81 19.33 41.19
N THR A 37 -3.03 18.10 40.71
CA THR A 37 -2.19 16.93 41.04
C THR A 37 -0.82 16.91 40.37
N LEU A 38 -0.52 17.88 39.49
CA LEU A 38 0.68 17.92 38.66
C LEU A 38 1.55 19.14 38.99
N PRO A 39 2.88 19.05 38.76
CA PRO A 39 3.77 20.20 38.90
C PRO A 39 3.31 21.41 38.05
N LYS A 40 3.57 22.63 38.56
CA LYS A 40 3.27 23.88 37.85
C LYS A 40 4.16 24.11 36.63
N ASN A 41 5.43 23.69 36.71
CA ASN A 41 6.41 23.81 35.62
C ASN A 41 6.00 22.92 34.43
N PRO A 42 6.04 23.43 33.18
CA PRO A 42 5.59 22.72 31.99
C PRO A 42 6.40 21.44 31.70
N VAL A 43 7.73 21.46 31.85
CA VAL A 43 8.60 20.32 31.54
C VAL A 43 8.38 19.21 32.57
N LEU A 44 8.41 19.55 33.87
CA LEU A 44 8.13 18.60 34.94
C LEU A 44 6.73 18.00 34.83
N ARG A 45 5.76 18.80 34.35
CA ARG A 45 4.41 18.31 34.09
C ARG A 45 4.35 17.30 32.95
N THR A 46 5.13 17.48 31.88
CA THR A 46 5.20 16.48 30.78
C THR A 46 5.84 15.19 31.25
N LEU A 47 6.96 15.26 31.98
CA LEU A 47 7.63 14.08 32.57
C LEU A 47 6.70 13.34 33.54
N ALA A 48 6.01 14.07 34.42
CA ALA A 48 5.05 13.48 35.35
C ALA A 48 3.87 12.79 34.64
N ARG A 49 3.48 13.26 33.44
CA ARG A 49 2.46 12.59 32.61
C ARG A 49 2.98 11.32 31.95
N MET A 50 4.27 11.27 31.61
CA MET A 50 4.92 10.10 31.00
C MET A 50 5.28 9.00 32.02
N HIS A 51 4.98 9.20 33.30
CA HIS A 51 5.20 8.17 34.32
C HIS A 51 4.46 6.87 33.97
N PRO A 52 5.13 5.70 33.99
CA PRO A 52 4.63 4.45 33.41
C PRO A 52 3.26 4.03 33.97
N LYS A 53 3.02 4.20 35.28
CA LYS A 53 1.71 3.91 35.89
C LYS A 53 0.55 4.73 35.30
N ARG A 54 0.78 6.01 34.98
CA ARG A 54 -0.24 6.90 34.42
C ARG A 54 -0.48 6.59 32.95
N VAL A 55 0.59 6.28 32.22
CA VAL A 55 0.55 5.84 30.82
C VAL A 55 -0.25 4.55 30.70
N ALA A 56 0.10 3.52 31.48
CA ALA A 56 -0.65 2.26 31.52
C ALA A 56 -2.12 2.50 31.90
N GLY A 57 -2.38 3.24 32.99
CA GLY A 57 -3.75 3.56 33.41
C GLY A 57 -4.57 4.29 32.34
N PHE A 58 -3.95 5.15 31.54
CA PHE A 58 -4.61 5.78 30.40
C PHE A 58 -4.93 4.78 29.29
N TRP A 59 -3.94 4.02 28.81
CA TRP A 59 -4.09 3.08 27.69
C TRP A 59 -5.10 1.97 27.98
N PHE A 60 -5.11 1.43 29.19
CA PHE A 60 -6.08 0.41 29.62
C PHE A 60 -7.44 0.98 30.06
N SER A 61 -7.67 2.28 29.94
CA SER A 61 -8.99 2.89 30.20
C SER A 61 -9.88 2.88 28.96
N LYS A 62 -11.20 3.10 29.14
CA LYS A 62 -12.14 3.31 28.02
C LYS A 62 -11.74 4.46 27.09
N LYS A 63 -11.06 5.50 27.61
CA LYS A 63 -10.56 6.63 26.82
C LYS A 63 -9.34 6.21 26.01
N GLY A 64 -8.44 5.42 26.59
CA GLY A 64 -7.28 4.83 25.95
C GLY A 64 -7.68 3.92 24.78
N GLY A 65 -8.58 2.97 25.02
CA GLY A 65 -9.08 2.06 23.97
C GLY A 65 -9.68 2.79 22.75
N ARG A 66 -10.49 3.85 22.97
CA ARG A 66 -11.01 4.67 21.86
C ARG A 66 -9.92 5.43 21.10
N THR A 67 -8.86 5.83 21.80
CA THR A 67 -7.71 6.51 21.19
C THR A 67 -6.87 5.52 20.39
N ALA A 68 -6.63 4.32 20.95
CA ALA A 68 -5.96 3.22 20.26
C ALA A 68 -6.69 2.82 18.98
N LEU A 69 -8.03 2.73 19.00
CA LEU A 69 -8.82 2.44 17.81
C LEU A 69 -8.65 3.51 16.72
N LYS A 70 -8.64 4.79 17.10
CA LYS A 70 -8.38 5.89 16.15
C LYS A 70 -6.97 5.82 15.57
N ILE A 71 -5.98 5.55 16.42
CA ILE A 71 -4.58 5.38 15.99
C ILE A 71 -4.50 4.21 15.01
N ALA A 72 -5.10 3.07 15.32
CA ALA A 72 -5.15 1.89 14.46
C ALA A 72 -5.77 2.20 13.09
N GLY A 73 -6.89 2.95 13.08
CA GLY A 73 -7.53 3.38 11.83
C GLY A 73 -6.63 4.30 10.98
N ILE A 74 -5.98 5.28 11.62
CA ILE A 74 -5.04 6.18 10.93
C ILE A 74 -3.81 5.41 10.44
N SER A 75 -3.25 4.51 11.25
CA SER A 75 -2.09 3.72 10.86
C SER A 75 -2.42 2.79 9.70
N ALA A 76 -3.61 2.19 9.67
CA ALA A 76 -4.06 1.38 8.53
C ALA A 76 -4.11 2.22 7.24
N LEU A 77 -4.62 3.45 7.31
CA LEU A 77 -4.64 4.37 6.18
C LEU A 77 -3.22 4.73 5.73
N VAL A 78 -2.31 5.01 6.66
CA VAL A 78 -0.89 5.29 6.35
C VAL A 78 -0.23 4.09 5.67
N VAL A 79 -0.49 2.86 6.13
CA VAL A 79 0.04 1.64 5.51
C VAL A 79 -0.47 1.49 4.08
N VAL A 80 -1.76 1.73 3.83
CA VAL A 80 -2.34 1.68 2.48
C VAL A 80 -1.71 2.73 1.57
N LEU A 81 -1.57 3.97 2.04
CA LEU A 81 -0.93 5.04 1.26
C LEU A 81 0.55 4.74 0.98
N PHE A 82 1.25 4.18 1.97
CA PHE A 82 2.64 3.76 1.82
C PHE A 82 2.78 2.65 0.78
N ALA A 83 1.94 1.61 0.85
CA ALA A 83 1.91 0.53 -0.13
C ALA A 83 1.57 1.04 -1.54
N ALA A 84 0.59 1.94 -1.67
CA ALA A 84 0.26 2.57 -2.94
C ALA A 84 1.42 3.42 -3.49
N GLY A 85 2.13 4.14 -2.62
CA GLY A 85 3.33 4.89 -2.98
C GLY A 85 4.47 4.00 -3.47
N LEU A 86 4.74 2.90 -2.77
CA LEU A 86 5.71 1.89 -3.20
C LEU A 86 5.32 1.29 -4.55
N PHE A 87 4.04 0.90 -4.72
CA PHE A 87 3.54 0.37 -5.98
C PHE A 87 3.73 1.38 -7.11
N ALA A 88 3.36 2.64 -6.91
CA ALA A 88 3.53 3.70 -7.91
C ALA A 88 5.01 3.91 -8.28
N TYR A 89 5.92 3.79 -7.31
CA TYR A 89 7.36 3.90 -7.54
C TYR A 89 7.93 2.73 -8.36
N PHE A 90 7.57 1.49 -8.02
CA PHE A 90 8.06 0.28 -8.68
C PHE A 90 7.26 -0.16 -9.92
N ARG A 91 6.13 0.49 -10.21
CA ARG A 91 5.26 0.14 -11.35
C ARG A 91 6.02 0.05 -12.67
N LYS A 92 6.92 0.99 -12.93
CA LYS A 92 7.73 1.00 -14.17
C LYS A 92 8.60 -0.26 -14.32
N ASP A 93 9.10 -0.80 -13.21
CA ASP A 93 9.97 -1.97 -13.22
C ASP A 93 9.13 -3.24 -13.41
N LEU A 94 7.90 -3.24 -12.88
CA LEU A 94 6.89 -4.26 -13.17
C LEU A 94 6.48 -4.26 -14.65
N ASP A 95 6.36 -3.07 -15.26
CA ASP A 95 6.05 -2.96 -16.69
C ASP A 95 7.17 -3.56 -17.56
N ALA A 96 8.44 -3.41 -17.15
CA ALA A 96 9.60 -3.91 -17.88
C ALA A 96 9.74 -5.45 -17.90
N ILE A 97 9.09 -6.16 -16.96
CA ILE A 97 9.09 -7.64 -16.87
C ILE A 97 7.82 -8.26 -17.47
N ARG A 98 6.94 -7.46 -18.06
CA ARG A 98 5.70 -7.97 -18.66
C ARG A 98 6.03 -8.91 -19.83
N PRO A 99 5.33 -10.04 -19.98
CA PRO A 99 5.59 -10.99 -21.07
C PRO A 99 5.58 -10.34 -22.46
N GLU A 100 4.69 -9.37 -22.70
CA GLU A 100 4.62 -8.65 -23.97
C GLU A 100 5.89 -7.82 -24.23
N GLU A 101 6.40 -7.13 -23.20
CA GLU A 101 7.60 -6.30 -23.29
C GLU A 101 8.86 -7.17 -23.45
N LEU A 102 8.90 -8.32 -22.77
CA LEU A 102 9.95 -9.31 -22.93
C LEU A 102 9.95 -9.91 -24.34
N ALA A 103 8.77 -10.20 -24.90
CA ALA A 103 8.63 -10.74 -26.25
C ALA A 103 9.16 -9.78 -27.31
N GLN A 104 8.97 -8.46 -27.15
CA GLN A 104 9.53 -7.45 -28.07
C GLN A 104 11.07 -7.47 -28.13
N ARG A 105 11.74 -7.85 -27.04
CA ARG A 105 13.21 -8.01 -26.99
C ARG A 105 13.69 -9.29 -27.68
N VAL A 106 12.78 -10.23 -27.94
CA VAL A 106 13.06 -11.48 -28.65
C VAL A 106 12.75 -11.29 -30.13
N HIS A 107 13.63 -10.61 -30.84
CA HIS A 107 13.56 -10.44 -32.28
C HIS A 107 14.76 -11.05 -32.99
N THR A 108 14.55 -11.43 -34.25
CA THR A 108 15.60 -11.86 -35.17
C THR A 108 16.27 -10.62 -35.75
N THR A 109 17.61 -10.60 -35.75
CA THR A 109 18.39 -9.49 -36.33
C THR A 109 18.76 -9.73 -37.80
N VAL A 110 18.47 -10.93 -38.31
CA VAL A 110 18.75 -11.34 -39.69
C VAL A 110 17.73 -10.74 -40.65
N THR A 111 18.22 -10.07 -41.69
CA THR A 111 17.38 -9.53 -42.76
C THR A 111 17.26 -10.55 -43.89
N LYS A 112 16.04 -10.83 -44.37
CA LYS A 112 15.80 -11.83 -45.42
C LYS A 112 15.40 -11.16 -46.73
N TYR A 113 16.07 -11.53 -47.81
CA TYR A 113 15.82 -11.04 -49.16
C TYR A 113 15.14 -12.13 -49.99
N TYR A 114 14.01 -11.78 -50.59
CA TYR A 114 13.18 -12.69 -51.38
C TYR A 114 13.12 -12.25 -52.83
N ASP A 115 12.81 -13.19 -53.72
CA ASP A 115 12.45 -12.85 -55.10
C ASP A 115 11.06 -12.19 -55.19
N ARG A 116 10.58 -11.94 -56.42
CA ARG A 116 9.28 -11.28 -56.67
C ARG A 116 8.07 -11.98 -56.05
N ARG A 117 8.14 -13.27 -55.71
CA ARG A 117 7.06 -14.00 -55.02
C ARG A 117 6.96 -13.59 -53.54
N GLY A 118 8.02 -13.00 -53.00
CA GLY A 118 8.12 -12.58 -51.61
C GLY A 118 8.10 -13.77 -50.63
N PRO A 119 7.87 -13.50 -49.33
CA PRO A 119 7.80 -14.55 -48.30
C PRO A 119 6.75 -15.63 -48.56
N ALA A 120 5.70 -15.31 -49.33
CA ALA A 120 4.65 -16.27 -49.69
C ALA A 120 5.14 -17.41 -50.60
N GLY A 121 6.28 -17.21 -51.30
CA GLY A 121 6.89 -18.23 -52.15
C GLY A 121 7.68 -19.30 -51.39
N GLY A 122 7.69 -19.26 -50.06
CA GLY A 122 8.36 -20.26 -49.22
C GLY A 122 9.88 -20.22 -49.32
N ALA A 123 10.53 -21.36 -49.03
CA ALA A 123 11.99 -21.49 -49.03
C ALA A 123 12.60 -21.23 -50.42
N ASP A 124 11.91 -21.62 -51.48
CA ASP A 124 12.39 -21.47 -52.86
C ASP A 124 12.42 -20.02 -53.35
N ALA A 125 11.74 -19.11 -52.64
CA ALA A 125 11.74 -17.67 -52.93
C ALA A 125 12.77 -16.90 -52.09
N LEU A 126 13.39 -17.52 -51.08
CA LEU A 126 14.44 -16.92 -50.27
C LEU A 126 15.74 -16.90 -51.07
N LEU A 127 16.28 -15.70 -51.33
CA LEU A 127 17.51 -15.51 -52.10
C LEU A 127 18.72 -15.39 -51.20
N TRP A 128 18.59 -14.64 -50.10
CA TRP A 128 19.70 -14.36 -49.18
C TRP A 128 19.20 -14.06 -47.77
N GLU A 129 19.96 -14.51 -46.77
CA GLU A 129 19.81 -14.10 -45.37
C GLU A 129 21.05 -13.30 -44.96
N ASP A 130 20.88 -12.00 -44.80
CA ASP A 130 21.94 -11.13 -44.32
C ASP A 130 22.04 -11.21 -42.81
N LYS A 131 23.13 -11.85 -42.37
CA LYS A 131 23.51 -12.02 -40.98
C LYS A 131 24.55 -10.98 -40.54
N GLY A 132 25.01 -10.12 -41.45
CA GLY A 132 26.12 -9.18 -41.24
C GLY A 132 27.45 -9.88 -40.93
N ASP A 133 28.48 -9.07 -40.66
CA ASP A 133 29.80 -9.53 -40.22
C ASP A 133 29.92 -9.64 -38.68
N GLY A 134 28.83 -9.39 -37.95
CA GLY A 134 28.77 -9.34 -36.49
C GLY A 134 27.89 -10.41 -35.85
N ASP A 135 27.64 -10.26 -34.54
CA ASP A 135 26.74 -11.15 -33.81
C ASP A 135 25.31 -11.04 -34.32
N TYR A 136 24.72 -12.19 -34.68
CA TYR A 136 23.32 -12.26 -35.10
C TYR A 136 22.50 -13.12 -34.15
N LYS A 137 21.21 -12.79 -34.05
CA LYS A 137 20.21 -13.56 -33.30
C LYS A 137 19.17 -14.09 -34.26
N MET A 138 18.94 -15.40 -34.19
CA MET A 138 17.85 -16.06 -34.89
C MET A 138 16.89 -16.64 -33.85
N VAL A 139 15.65 -16.16 -33.86
CA VAL A 139 14.60 -16.65 -32.97
C VAL A 139 13.89 -17.81 -33.66
N VAL A 140 13.76 -18.92 -32.94
CA VAL A 140 13.06 -20.14 -33.39
C VAL A 140 11.92 -20.40 -32.42
N ASP A 141 10.75 -20.80 -32.92
CA ASP A 141 9.63 -21.20 -32.07
C ASP A 141 10.04 -22.42 -31.24
N GLY A 142 9.67 -22.43 -29.96
CA GLY A 142 9.97 -23.53 -29.06
C GLY A 142 9.51 -24.89 -29.59
N LYS A 143 8.43 -24.96 -30.38
CA LYS A 143 7.97 -26.22 -30.99
C LYS A 143 8.91 -26.78 -32.05
N ASP A 144 9.69 -25.91 -32.70
CA ASP A 144 10.62 -26.27 -33.77
C ASP A 144 12.00 -26.67 -33.22
N ILE A 145 12.23 -26.51 -31.92
CA ILE A 145 13.46 -26.96 -31.24
C ILE A 145 13.37 -28.46 -30.94
N SER A 146 14.38 -29.21 -31.38
CA SER A 146 14.53 -30.65 -31.11
C SER A 146 14.43 -31.00 -29.63
N THR A 147 13.71 -32.08 -29.31
CA THR A 147 13.54 -32.59 -27.95
C THR A 147 14.86 -32.87 -27.25
N TYR A 148 15.85 -33.43 -27.97
CA TYR A 148 17.17 -33.71 -27.41
C TYR A 148 17.91 -32.44 -27.00
N MET A 149 17.79 -31.37 -27.79
CA MET A 149 18.40 -30.08 -27.47
C MET A 149 17.78 -29.51 -26.20
N LYS A 150 16.44 -29.52 -26.09
CA LYS A 150 15.73 -29.06 -24.89
C LYS A 150 16.18 -29.82 -23.65
N GLN A 151 16.21 -31.15 -23.74
CA GLN A 151 16.60 -32.01 -22.61
C GLN A 151 18.07 -31.80 -22.22
N ALA A 152 18.97 -31.63 -23.18
CA ALA A 152 20.37 -31.34 -22.92
C ALA A 152 20.55 -30.00 -22.21
N THR A 153 19.86 -28.94 -22.67
CA THR A 153 19.90 -27.61 -22.01
C THR A 153 19.35 -27.70 -20.58
N ILE A 154 18.21 -28.36 -20.37
CA ILE A 154 17.62 -28.53 -19.03
C ILE A 154 18.59 -29.31 -18.12
N ALA A 155 19.20 -30.39 -18.61
CA ALA A 155 20.11 -31.19 -17.80
C ALA A 155 21.36 -30.41 -17.35
N ILE A 156 21.84 -29.47 -18.16
CA ILE A 156 23.05 -28.67 -17.89
C ILE A 156 22.74 -27.43 -17.05
N GLU A 157 21.66 -26.69 -17.39
CA GLU A 157 21.34 -25.39 -16.79
C GLU A 157 20.47 -25.53 -15.52
N ASP A 158 19.39 -26.31 -15.58
CA ASP A 158 18.45 -26.51 -14.47
C ASP A 158 17.65 -27.80 -14.65
N LYS A 159 18.12 -28.88 -14.03
CA LYS A 159 17.50 -30.21 -14.13
C LYS A 159 16.05 -30.26 -13.64
N ASP A 160 15.66 -29.30 -12.80
CA ASP A 160 14.34 -29.22 -12.16
C ASP A 160 13.51 -28.07 -12.76
N PHE A 161 13.89 -27.54 -13.92
CA PHE A 161 13.24 -26.41 -14.61
C PHE A 161 11.71 -26.50 -14.64
N TYR A 162 11.14 -27.67 -14.91
CA TYR A 162 9.68 -27.87 -14.97
C TYR A 162 9.01 -28.13 -13.61
N LYS A 163 9.78 -28.23 -12.53
CA LYS A 163 9.28 -28.44 -11.16
C LYS A 163 9.26 -27.14 -10.35
N HIS A 164 9.99 -26.12 -10.78
CA HIS A 164 9.92 -24.78 -10.19
C HIS A 164 8.70 -24.07 -10.76
N GLY A 165 7.66 -23.89 -9.94
CA GLY A 165 6.41 -23.19 -10.27
C GLY A 165 5.92 -22.37 -9.09
#